data_AF-A0A7V6Q697-F1
#
_entry.id   AF-A0A7V6Q697-F1
#
_cell.length_a   1.000
_cell.length_b   1.000
_cell.length_c   1.000
_cell.angle_alpha   90.00
_cell.angle_beta   90.00
_cell.angle_gamma   90.00
#
_symmetry.space_group_name_H-M   'P 1'
#
loop_
_entity.id
_entity.type
_entity.pdbx_description
1 polymer ?
#
loop_
_entity_poly.entity_id
_entity_poly.type
_entity_poly.pdbx_seq_one_letter_code
_entity_poly.pdbx_strand_id
1 'polypeptide(L)'
;MFEPFFGFEKTPFQKDLPVGKLFVTPAYEELVSRLKYTAEKRLFALRTGEVGSGKSTALRKLLELLNPNKYRVIYISDSALTPRHFYWE
;
A
#
# COMPACT_ATOMS: atom_id res chain seq x y z
N MET A 1 6.36 22.32 14.00
CA MET A 1 6.40 22.73 15.43
C MET A 1 5.58 21.77 16.29
N PHE A 2 5.87 20.48 16.16
CA PHE A 2 5.45 19.41 17.08
C PHE A 2 6.59 18.41 17.28
N GLU A 3 7.48 18.32 16.29
CA GLU A 3 8.61 17.41 16.24
C GLU A 3 9.57 17.61 17.42
N PRO A 4 10.07 18.83 17.74
CA PRO A 4 10.95 19.00 18.91
C PRO A 4 10.23 18.75 20.24
N PHE A 5 8.92 19.01 20.32
CA PHE A 5 8.14 18.80 21.54
C PHE A 5 7.99 17.31 21.86
N PHE A 6 7.79 16.46 20.85
CA PHE A 6 7.70 15.00 21.01
C PHE A 6 9.04 14.27 20.83
N GLY A 7 10.14 14.99 20.61
CA GLY A 7 11.46 14.39 20.37
C GLY A 7 11.56 13.63 19.04
N PHE A 8 10.75 13.97 18.04
CA PHE A 8 10.83 13.36 16.72
C PHE A 8 11.86 14.08 15.84
N GLU A 9 12.67 13.29 15.13
CA GLU A 9 13.60 13.81 14.11
C GLU A 9 12.88 14.35 12.88
N LYS A 10 11.68 13.83 12.60
CA LYS A 10 10.84 14.22 11.48
C LYS A 10 9.37 13.95 11.78
N THR A 11 8.48 14.57 11.02
CA THR A 11 7.04 14.30 11.14
C THR A 11 6.74 12.81 10.90
N PRO A 12 6.08 12.11 11.83
CA PRO A 12 5.81 10.68 11.68
C PRO A 12 4.67 10.41 10.68
N PHE A 13 4.57 9.16 10.22
CA PHE A 13 3.50 8.61 9.36
C PHE A 13 3.24 9.37 8.04
N GLN A 14 4.23 10.10 7.54
CA GLN A 14 4.14 10.77 6.26
C GLN A 14 4.02 9.79 5.09
N LYS A 15 3.38 10.23 4.00
CA LYS A 15 3.12 9.40 2.82
C LYS A 15 4.40 8.95 2.11
N ASP A 16 5.49 9.71 2.24
CA ASP A 16 6.80 9.45 1.64
C ASP A 16 7.70 8.53 2.49
N LEU A 17 7.21 8.03 3.64
CA LEU A 17 7.98 7.16 4.52
C LEU A 17 8.50 5.93 3.74
N PRO A 18 9.83 5.68 3.72
CA PRO A 18 10.39 4.53 3.03
C PRO A 18 9.80 3.22 3.54
N VAL A 19 9.64 2.26 2.65
CA VAL A 19 8.97 0.99 2.96
C VAL A 19 9.72 0.21 4.06
N GLY A 20 11.04 0.29 4.10
CA GLY A 20 11.87 -0.29 5.17
C GLY A 20 11.75 0.40 6.54
N LYS A 21 11.07 1.55 6.64
CA LYS A 21 10.79 2.27 7.89
C LYS A 21 9.32 2.15 8.33
N LEU A 22 8.52 1.32 7.65
CA LEU A 22 7.13 1.09 8.03
C LEU A 22 7.07 0.33 9.36
N PHE A 23 6.10 0.70 10.20
CA PHE A 23 5.79 -0.05 11.40
C PHE A 23 5.14 -1.39 11.02
N VAL A 24 5.72 -2.49 11.49
CA VAL A 24 5.30 -3.85 11.13
C VAL A 24 4.53 -4.48 12.29
N THR A 25 3.38 -5.05 11.98
CA THR A 25 2.58 -5.86 12.91
C THR A 25 2.31 -7.23 12.29
N PRO A 26 2.00 -8.26 13.09
CA PRO A 26 1.68 -9.59 12.54
C PRO A 26 0.55 -9.55 11.50
N ALA A 27 -0.51 -8.76 11.76
CA ALA A 27 -1.62 -8.59 10.82
C ALA A 27 -1.19 -7.90 9.52
N TYR A 28 -0.24 -6.97 9.58
CA TYR A 28 0.33 -6.32 8.41
C TYR A 28 1.17 -7.29 7.57
N GLU A 29 2.01 -8.10 8.21
CA GLU A 29 2.80 -9.14 7.54
C GLU A 29 1.91 -10.16 6.84
N GLU A 30 0.84 -10.59 7.50
CA GLU A 30 -0.14 -11.51 6.92
C GLU A 30 -0.83 -10.89 5.69
N LEU A 31 -1.26 -9.63 5.78
CA LEU A 31 -1.87 -8.92 4.65
C LEU A 31 -0.91 -8.85 3.45
N VAL A 32 0.35 -8.44 3.66
CA VAL A 32 1.35 -8.37 2.59
C VAL A 32 1.63 -9.75 2.01
N SER A 33 1.71 -10.79 2.84
CA SER A 33 1.94 -12.16 2.41
C SER A 33 0.80 -12.69 1.54
N ARG A 34 -0.46 -12.45 1.93
CA ARG A 34 -1.64 -12.79 1.14
C ARG A 34 -1.66 -12.07 -0.20
N LEU A 35 -1.37 -10.77 -0.21
CA LEU A 35 -1.29 -9.99 -1.45
C LEU A 35 -0.18 -10.49 -2.40
N LYS A 36 0.99 -10.83 -1.85
CA LYS A 36 2.10 -11.41 -2.61
C LYS A 36 1.69 -12.76 -3.22
N TYR A 37 1.08 -13.63 -2.44
CA TYR A 37 0.57 -14.91 -2.91
C TYR A 37 -0.45 -14.74 -4.04
N THR A 38 -1.40 -13.81 -3.89
CA THR A 38 -2.37 -13.45 -4.93
C THR A 38 -1.68 -13.03 -6.23
N ALA A 39 -0.67 -12.15 -6.15
CA ALA A 39 0.06 -11.69 -7.33
C ALA A 39 0.84 -12.84 -8.02
N GLU A 40 1.50 -13.68 -7.24
CA GLU A 40 2.27 -14.83 -7.75
C GLU A 40 1.40 -15.88 -8.42
N LYS A 41 0.20 -16.10 -7.89
CA LYS A 41 -0.79 -17.05 -8.43
C LYS A 41 -1.74 -16.43 -9.46
N ARG A 42 -1.58 -15.14 -9.79
CA ARG A 42 -2.44 -14.38 -10.72
C ARG A 42 -3.92 -14.44 -10.35
N LEU A 43 -4.20 -14.28 -9.05
CA LEU A 43 -5.55 -14.28 -8.49
C LEU A 43 -6.10 -12.85 -8.38
N PHE A 44 -7.41 -12.73 -8.15
CA PHE A 44 -8.06 -11.48 -7.79
C PHE A 44 -8.14 -11.35 -6.27
N ALA A 45 -7.91 -10.15 -5.72
CA ALA A 45 -8.06 -9.87 -4.29
C ALA A 45 -8.72 -8.51 -4.06
N LEU A 46 -9.56 -8.46 -3.03
CA LEU A 46 -10.20 -7.24 -2.54
C LEU A 46 -9.77 -7.00 -1.08
N ARG A 47 -9.17 -5.84 -0.82
CA ARG A 47 -8.86 -5.39 0.55
C ARG A 47 -9.73 -4.19 0.91
N THR A 48 -10.66 -4.41 1.82
CA THR A 48 -11.49 -3.37 2.43
C THR A 48 -10.87 -2.92 3.76
N GLY A 49 -11.30 -1.76 4.25
CA GLY A 49 -10.88 -1.21 5.54
C GLY A 49 -11.10 0.29 5.62
N GLU A 50 -11.06 0.86 6.81
CA GLU A 50 -11.29 2.28 7.07
C GLU A 50 -10.17 3.17 6.51
N VAL A 51 -10.43 4.48 6.42
CA VAL A 51 -9.39 5.46 6.09
C VAL A 51 -8.27 5.35 7.13
N GLY A 52 -7.01 5.35 6.68
CA GLY A 52 -5.85 5.18 7.57
C GLY A 52 -5.52 3.74 7.97
N SER A 53 -6.31 2.72 7.56
CA SER A 53 -6.09 1.31 7.94
C SER A 53 -4.88 0.63 7.26
N GLY A 54 -3.98 1.37 6.61
CA GLY A 54 -2.78 0.82 5.97
C GLY A 54 -2.97 0.16 4.61
N LYS A 55 -4.11 0.35 3.92
CA LYS A 55 -4.38 -0.26 2.60
C LYS A 55 -3.32 0.11 1.54
N SER A 56 -3.16 1.41 1.29
CA SER A 56 -2.16 1.90 0.33
C SER A 56 -0.73 1.59 0.79
N THR A 57 -0.49 1.59 2.11
CA THR A 57 0.80 1.24 2.70
C THR A 57 1.20 -0.22 2.41
N ALA A 58 0.27 -1.16 2.55
CA ALA A 58 0.51 -2.56 2.22
C ALA A 58 0.79 -2.77 0.72
N LEU A 59 0.08 -2.04 -0.16
CA LEU A 59 0.38 -2.07 -1.60
C LEU A 59 1.79 -1.55 -1.89
N ARG A 60 2.24 -0.46 -1.24
CA ARG A 60 3.62 0.02 -1.41
C ARG A 60 4.66 -1.03 -1.02
N LYS A 61 4.42 -1.79 0.06
CA LYS A 61 5.29 -2.92 0.42
C LYS A 61 5.25 -4.05 -0.59
N LEU A 62 4.07 -4.39 -1.09
CA LEU A 62 3.94 -5.38 -2.16
C LEU A 62 4.77 -5.00 -3.38
N LEU A 63 4.70 -3.75 -3.84
CA LEU A 63 5.44 -3.29 -5.03
C LEU A 63 6.96 -3.45 -4.86
N GLU A 64 7.49 -3.22 -3.66
CA GLU A 64 8.91 -3.42 -3.34
C GLU A 64 9.31 -4.92 -3.37
N LEU A 65 8.39 -5.82 -3.05
CA LEU A 65 8.63 -7.27 -3.03
C LEU A 65 8.50 -7.94 -4.41
N LEU A 66 7.82 -7.30 -5.36
CA LEU A 66 7.63 -7.85 -6.70
C LEU A 66 8.89 -7.66 -7.54
N ASN A 67 9.36 -8.74 -8.16
CA ASN A 67 10.49 -8.67 -9.08
C ASN A 67 10.12 -7.83 -10.32
N PRO A 68 10.78 -6.69 -10.59
CA PRO A 68 10.43 -5.78 -11.68
C PRO A 68 10.60 -6.41 -13.07
N ASN A 69 11.45 -7.43 -13.22
CA ASN A 69 11.61 -8.15 -14.48
C ASN A 69 10.45 -9.13 -14.76
N LYS A 70 9.69 -9.51 -13.73
CA LYS A 70 8.58 -10.47 -13.83
C LYS A 70 7.21 -9.80 -13.82
N TYR A 71 7.08 -8.66 -13.14
CA TYR A 71 5.81 -7.99 -12.94
C TYR A 71 5.85 -6.56 -13.48
N ARG A 72 4.90 -6.23 -14.36
CA ARG A 72 4.57 -4.85 -14.70
C ARG A 72 3.46 -4.37 -13.79
N VAL A 73 3.74 -3.32 -13.02
CA VAL A 73 2.79 -2.74 -12.07
C VAL A 73 2.11 -1.53 -12.70
N ILE A 74 0.78 -1.48 -12.60
CA ILE A 74 -0.02 -0.29 -12.91
C ILE A 74 -0.77 0.09 -11.62
N TYR A 75 -0.47 1.27 -11.08
CA TYR A 75 -1.11 1.77 -9.87
C TYR A 75 -2.11 2.86 -10.24
N ILE A 76 -3.39 2.64 -9.88
CA ILE A 76 -4.48 3.58 -10.11
C ILE A 76 -4.98 4.05 -8.76
N SER A 77 -4.76 5.32 -8.44
CA SER A 77 -5.23 5.96 -7.20
C SER A 77 -6.22 7.06 -7.53
N ASP A 78 -7.45 6.68 -7.82
CA ASP A 78 -8.55 7.63 -7.94
C ASP A 78 -9.70 7.15 -7.06
N SER A 79 -9.92 7.89 -5.96
CA SER A 79 -10.99 7.63 -5.00
C SER A 79 -12.37 8.02 -5.51
N ALA A 80 -12.45 8.75 -6.62
CA ALA A 80 -13.68 9.16 -7.30
C ALA A 80 -13.96 8.30 -8.54
N LEU A 81 -13.26 7.17 -8.70
CA LEU A 81 -13.52 6.20 -9.78
C LEU A 81 -14.98 5.74 -9.74
N THR A 82 -15.77 6.20 -10.71
CA THR A 82 -17.07 5.64 -11.02
C THR A 82 -16.91 4.56 -12.09
N PRO A 83 -17.85 3.61 -12.21
CA PRO A 83 -17.84 2.65 -13.31
C PRO A 83 -17.75 3.32 -14.69
N ARG A 84 -18.33 4.51 -14.86
CA ARG A 84 -18.25 5.30 -16.11
C ARG A 84 -16.82 5.66 -16.51
N HIS A 85 -15.89 5.77 -15.57
CA HIS A 85 -14.48 6.03 -15.91
C HIS A 85 -13.78 4.80 -16.51
N PHE A 86 -14.37 3.60 -16.41
CA PHE A 86 -13.83 2.36 -16.99
C PHE A 86 -14.46 1.98 -18.33
N TYR A 87 -15.67 2.48 -18.63
CA TYR A 87 -16.38 2.20 -19.87
C TYR A 87 -16.43 3.47 -20.72
N TRP A 88 -15.77 3.44 -21.87
CA TRP A 88 -15.79 4.55 -22.83
C TRP A 88 -17.12 4.51 -23.60
N GLU A 89 -18.14 5.21 -23.08
CA GLU A 89 -19.34 5.66 -23.82
C GLU A 89 -19.49 7.17 -23.66
#